data_AF-I3ZWN5-F1
#
_entry.id   AF-I3ZWN5-F1
#
_cell.length_a   1.000
_cell.length_b   1.000
_cell.length_c   1.000
_cell.angle_alpha   90.00
_cell.angle_beta   90.00
_cell.angle_gamma   90.00
#
_symmetry.space_group_name_H-M   'P 1'
#
loop_
_entity.id
_entity.type
_entity.pdbx_description
1 polymer ?
#
loop_
_entity_poly.entity_id
_entity_poly.type
_entity_poly.pdbx_seq_one_letter_code
_entity_poly.pdbx_strand_id
1 'polypeptide(L)'
;MAGHRLTYLLLLVTVLIVSSLASASELGSYTSLTYTSERYDPYVHYRLSQGDKPEWITTSLIIYNYSGVLYVIKAHNDTVMRFELAQKGDYISSHVTVLLNNVTVMTFLPRGTAPPVFWNESEVLSEKVEKSHNPDFKDWNWYVFKLGEVTIRGAYLIRKSDLQVVKDGKVYGHTMLFDDPGNPLEKGDSFSEYPFATSIDRVTIDNDKPRRWKNVTYYPPLKTVVTGQYSFNLTQPFGRGYPLMDVQMATLIYTFDASDGKLVFTPNGGPDLWAVGILDASFADEYALYQVEVKHDDSYAVGLVLKAFRLKEGKHETVAFEKRGTETSYVFYASLVVLVLTVVLTRRNVLRRTADRHSGR
;
A
#
# COMPACT_ATOMS: atom_id res chain seq x y z
N MET A 1 14.80 49.83 4.22
CA MET A 1 13.88 48.87 4.88
C MET A 1 12.71 48.42 4.00
N ALA A 2 12.28 49.15 2.96
CA ALA A 2 11.15 48.74 2.10
C ALA A 2 11.42 47.51 1.20
N GLY A 3 12.68 47.28 0.78
CA GLY A 3 13.02 46.21 -0.16
C GLY A 3 12.82 44.77 0.35
N HIS A 4 12.98 44.53 1.66
CA HIS A 4 12.79 43.18 2.21
C HIS A 4 11.31 42.77 2.31
N ARG A 5 10.39 43.73 2.50
CA ARG A 5 8.96 43.42 2.64
C ARG A 5 8.33 42.90 1.35
N LEU A 6 8.80 43.36 0.19
CA LEU A 6 8.29 42.93 -1.11
C LEU A 6 8.75 41.49 -1.47
N THR A 7 9.97 41.11 -1.09
CA THR A 7 10.50 39.76 -1.31
C THR A 7 9.77 38.72 -0.46
N TYR A 8 9.46 39.05 0.80
CA TYR A 8 8.66 38.19 1.67
C TYR A 8 7.23 37.99 1.13
N LEU A 9 6.60 39.04 0.60
CA LEU A 9 5.26 38.96 0.03
C LEU A 9 5.21 38.04 -1.21
N LEU A 10 6.20 38.15 -2.10
CA LEU A 10 6.32 37.30 -3.28
C LEU A 10 6.57 35.83 -2.93
N LEU A 11 7.37 35.56 -1.88
CA LEU A 11 7.62 34.22 -1.38
C LEU A 11 6.35 33.61 -0.73
N LEU A 12 5.59 34.42 0.02
CA LEU A 12 4.32 34.01 0.62
C LEU A 12 3.26 33.68 -0.44
N VAL A 13 3.17 34.49 -1.49
CA VAL A 13 2.25 34.25 -2.61
C VAL A 13 2.66 33.02 -3.41
N THR A 14 3.95 32.74 -3.61
CA THR A 14 4.40 31.50 -4.27
C THR A 14 4.16 30.27 -3.41
N VAL A 15 4.36 30.34 -2.09
CA VAL A 15 4.02 29.25 -1.16
C VAL A 15 2.51 28.99 -1.16
N LEU A 16 1.67 30.03 -1.15
CA LEU A 16 0.21 29.91 -1.21
C LEU A 16 -0.30 29.35 -2.54
N ILE A 17 0.33 29.72 -3.67
CA ILE A 17 -0.08 29.20 -4.99
C ILE A 17 0.35 27.73 -5.16
N VAL A 18 1.53 27.34 -4.68
CA VAL A 18 2.00 25.94 -4.77
C VAL A 18 1.19 25.04 -3.83
N SER A 19 0.81 25.51 -2.63
CA SER A 19 -0.07 24.75 -1.73
C SER A 19 -1.51 24.64 -2.24
N SER A 20 -1.97 25.54 -3.11
CA SER A 20 -3.27 25.43 -3.79
C SER A 20 -3.31 24.45 -4.97
N LEU A 21 -2.16 23.95 -5.42
CA LEU A 21 -2.04 22.98 -6.53
C LEU A 21 -1.80 21.54 -6.04
N ALA A 22 -1.56 21.35 -4.75
CA ALA A 22 -1.68 20.05 -4.11
C ALA A 22 -3.18 19.79 -3.86
N SER A 23 -3.92 19.47 -4.92
CA SER A 23 -5.25 18.91 -4.78
C SER A 23 -5.08 17.55 -4.11
N ALA A 24 -5.14 17.50 -2.78
CA ALA A 24 -5.37 16.26 -2.05
C ALA A 24 -6.59 15.61 -2.71
N SER A 25 -6.41 14.43 -3.29
CA SER A 25 -7.53 13.74 -3.88
C SER A 25 -8.51 13.45 -2.74
N GLU A 26 -9.78 13.85 -2.89
CA GLU A 26 -10.76 13.56 -1.84
C GLU A 26 -10.79 12.06 -1.60
N LEU A 27 -10.74 11.66 -0.32
CA LEU A 27 -10.90 10.29 0.12
C LEU A 27 -12.17 9.70 -0.51
N GLY A 28 -12.00 8.78 -1.47
CA GLY A 28 -13.12 8.25 -2.27
C GLY A 28 -13.20 8.70 -3.73
N SER A 29 -12.22 9.46 -4.20
CA SER A 29 -11.98 9.73 -5.62
C SER A 29 -11.49 8.49 -6.37
N TYR A 30 -10.96 7.46 -5.70
CA TYR A 30 -10.54 6.21 -6.33
C TYR A 30 -11.75 5.31 -6.66
N THR A 31 -11.76 4.77 -7.88
CA THR A 31 -12.71 3.73 -8.33
C THR A 31 -12.10 2.35 -8.37
N SER A 32 -10.77 2.26 -8.50
CA SER A 32 -10.08 0.98 -8.35
C SER A 32 -8.63 1.16 -7.89
N LEU A 33 -8.14 0.24 -7.07
CA LEU A 33 -6.73 0.07 -6.72
C LEU A 33 -6.30 -1.35 -7.09
N THR A 34 -5.13 -1.48 -7.71
CA THR A 34 -4.53 -2.78 -8.04
C THR A 34 -3.13 -2.86 -7.45
N TYR A 35 -2.90 -3.88 -6.64
CA TYR A 35 -1.62 -4.19 -6.04
C TYR A 35 -1.08 -5.52 -6.55
N THR A 36 0.25 -5.68 -6.49
CA THR A 36 0.93 -6.87 -6.99
C THR A 36 2.15 -7.24 -6.16
N SER A 37 2.48 -8.53 -6.14
CA SER A 37 3.78 -9.07 -5.74
C SER A 37 4.20 -10.04 -6.83
N GLU A 38 5.26 -9.70 -7.56
CA GLU A 38 5.62 -10.41 -8.79
C GLU A 38 6.80 -11.37 -8.58
N ARG A 39 6.73 -12.50 -9.27
CA ARG A 39 7.83 -13.48 -9.35
C ARG A 39 8.99 -12.89 -10.14
N TYR A 40 10.20 -13.25 -9.77
CA TYR A 40 11.40 -12.87 -10.47
C TYR A 40 12.44 -13.99 -10.45
N ASP A 41 12.56 -14.71 -11.57
CA ASP A 41 13.42 -15.89 -11.67
C ASP A 41 14.89 -15.66 -11.24
N PRO A 42 15.54 -14.51 -11.52
CA PRO A 42 16.88 -14.26 -11.00
C PRO A 42 16.96 -14.26 -9.46
N TYR A 43 15.91 -13.80 -8.77
CA TYR A 43 15.82 -13.92 -7.32
C TYR A 43 15.65 -15.38 -6.90
N VAL A 44 14.76 -16.11 -7.56
CA VAL A 44 14.53 -17.54 -7.29
C VAL A 44 15.84 -18.32 -7.44
N HIS A 45 16.57 -18.14 -8.54
CA HIS A 45 17.87 -18.77 -8.75
C HIS A 45 18.89 -18.37 -7.69
N TYR A 46 18.91 -17.10 -7.28
CA TYR A 46 19.75 -16.65 -6.17
C TYR A 46 19.41 -17.40 -4.88
N ARG A 47 18.14 -17.44 -4.45
CA ARG A 47 17.71 -18.13 -3.22
C ARG A 47 18.00 -19.64 -3.25
N LEU A 48 17.77 -20.30 -4.39
CA LEU A 48 18.15 -21.70 -4.58
C LEU A 48 19.67 -21.90 -4.46
N SER A 49 20.49 -20.97 -4.98
CA SER A 49 21.95 -21.04 -4.82
C SER A 49 22.40 -20.86 -3.36
N GLN A 50 21.58 -20.20 -2.52
CA GLN A 50 21.81 -20.06 -1.08
C GLN A 50 21.32 -21.28 -0.27
N GLY A 51 20.75 -22.28 -0.93
CA GLY A 51 20.27 -23.52 -0.31
C GLY A 51 18.80 -23.50 0.10
N ASP A 52 18.03 -22.46 -0.26
CA ASP A 52 16.59 -22.47 -0.03
C ASP A 52 15.91 -23.54 -0.87
N LYS A 53 14.82 -24.10 -0.35
CA LYS A 53 13.98 -25.02 -1.10
C LYS A 53 12.95 -24.28 -1.94
N PRO A 54 12.59 -24.77 -3.15
CA PRO A 54 11.60 -24.11 -4.01
C PRO A 54 10.27 -23.80 -3.30
N GLU A 55 9.81 -24.68 -2.41
CA GLU A 55 8.55 -24.52 -1.67
C GLU A 55 8.58 -23.45 -0.56
N TRP A 56 9.75 -22.86 -0.29
CA TRP A 56 9.93 -21.74 0.65
C TRP A 56 9.99 -20.39 -0.06
N ILE A 57 10.20 -20.38 -1.37
CA ILE A 57 10.25 -19.16 -2.17
C ILE A 57 8.83 -18.92 -2.70
N THR A 58 8.18 -17.90 -2.15
CA THR A 58 6.76 -17.58 -2.42
C THR A 58 6.58 -16.08 -2.55
N THR A 59 5.74 -15.64 -3.49
CA THR A 59 5.31 -14.24 -3.57
C THR A 59 4.26 -13.89 -2.52
N SER A 60 3.50 -14.89 -2.06
CA SER A 60 2.58 -14.74 -0.95
C SER A 60 2.40 -16.01 -0.13
N LEU A 61 2.17 -15.81 1.17
CA LEU A 61 1.71 -16.81 2.11
C LEU A 61 0.46 -16.24 2.78
N ILE A 62 -0.65 -16.95 2.69
CA ILE A 62 -1.98 -16.50 3.13
C ILE A 62 -2.60 -17.57 4.02
N ILE A 63 -3.23 -17.16 5.13
CA ILE A 63 -4.13 -18.01 5.91
C ILE A 63 -5.57 -17.59 5.64
N TYR A 64 -6.33 -18.44 4.98
CA TYR A 64 -7.69 -18.15 4.54
C TYR A 64 -8.72 -19.00 5.28
N ASN A 65 -9.73 -18.37 5.86
CA ASN A 65 -10.90 -19.04 6.43
C ASN A 65 -12.00 -19.13 5.37
N TYR A 66 -12.26 -20.35 4.89
CA TYR A 66 -13.37 -20.65 4.01
C TYR A 66 -14.31 -21.65 4.66
N SER A 67 -15.58 -21.25 4.83
CA SER A 67 -16.61 -22.12 5.41
C SER A 67 -16.21 -22.71 6.78
N GLY A 68 -15.48 -21.93 7.58
CA GLY A 68 -14.99 -22.36 8.90
C GLY A 68 -13.74 -23.24 8.86
N VAL A 69 -13.15 -23.50 7.70
CA VAL A 69 -11.89 -24.24 7.58
C VAL A 69 -10.76 -23.28 7.26
N LEU A 70 -9.66 -23.40 8.00
CA LEU A 70 -8.45 -22.64 7.72
C LEU A 70 -7.60 -23.36 6.67
N TYR A 71 -7.13 -22.58 5.70
CA TYR A 71 -6.26 -22.98 4.61
C TYR A 71 -4.96 -22.20 4.65
N VAL A 72 -3.82 -22.88 4.54
CA VAL A 72 -2.54 -22.26 4.22
C VAL A 72 -2.39 -22.24 2.71
N ILE A 73 -2.26 -21.06 2.13
CA ILE A 73 -2.16 -20.86 0.69
C ILE A 73 -0.79 -20.23 0.40
N LYS A 74 0.00 -20.87 -0.46
CA LYS A 74 1.30 -20.39 -0.91
C LYS A 74 1.26 -20.13 -2.40
N ALA A 75 1.53 -18.91 -2.84
CA ALA A 75 1.70 -18.60 -4.27
C ALA A 75 3.19 -18.60 -4.63
N HIS A 76 3.55 -19.31 -5.69
CA HIS A 76 4.92 -19.41 -6.20
C HIS A 76 5.14 -18.61 -7.50
N ASN A 77 4.10 -17.90 -7.94
CA ASN A 77 4.15 -16.96 -9.05
C ASN A 77 3.39 -15.67 -8.66
N ASP A 78 3.08 -14.79 -9.60
CA ASP A 78 2.46 -13.49 -9.30
C ASP A 78 1.19 -13.58 -8.42
N THR A 79 1.15 -12.70 -7.42
CA THR A 79 -0.03 -12.40 -6.60
C THR A 79 -0.58 -11.03 -6.99
N VAL A 80 -1.86 -10.94 -7.34
CA VAL A 80 -2.52 -9.67 -7.72
C VAL A 80 -3.75 -9.44 -6.87
N MET A 81 -3.88 -8.25 -6.29
CA MET A 81 -5.05 -7.83 -5.54
C MET A 81 -5.72 -6.64 -6.20
N ARG A 82 -7.03 -6.74 -6.44
CA ARG A 82 -7.83 -5.66 -7.01
C ARG A 82 -8.93 -5.28 -6.05
N PHE A 83 -9.04 -3.99 -5.79
CA PHE A 83 -10.09 -3.37 -4.99
C PHE A 83 -10.90 -2.48 -5.91
N GLU A 84 -12.17 -2.80 -6.12
CA GLU A 84 -13.12 -1.97 -6.85
C GLU A 84 -13.96 -1.19 -5.83
N LEU A 85 -13.94 0.13 -5.94
CA LEU A 85 -14.43 1.06 -4.93
C LEU A 85 -15.62 1.86 -5.45
N ALA A 86 -16.68 1.91 -4.66
CA ALA A 86 -17.89 2.65 -4.99
C ALA A 86 -18.44 3.41 -3.79
N GLN A 87 -18.83 4.67 -4.00
CA GLN A 87 -19.43 5.50 -2.96
C GLN A 87 -20.84 5.02 -2.60
N LYS A 88 -21.13 4.85 -1.31
CA LYS A 88 -22.44 4.38 -0.80
C LYS A 88 -22.80 5.09 0.52
N GLY A 89 -23.39 6.28 0.41
CA GLY A 89 -23.75 7.10 1.59
C GLY A 89 -22.50 7.41 2.44
N ASP A 90 -22.57 7.07 3.73
CA ASP A 90 -21.47 7.25 4.70
C ASP A 90 -20.38 6.16 4.60
N TYR A 91 -20.45 5.30 3.58
CA TYR A 91 -19.52 4.21 3.35
C TYR A 91 -18.92 4.25 1.95
N ILE A 92 -17.77 3.60 1.80
CA ILE A 92 -17.19 3.17 0.53
C ILE A 92 -17.39 1.67 0.45
N SER A 93 -18.12 1.18 -0.55
CA SER A 93 -18.21 -0.24 -0.85
C SER A 93 -16.94 -0.68 -1.57
N SER A 94 -16.33 -1.76 -1.10
CA SER A 94 -15.14 -2.36 -1.70
C SER A 94 -15.44 -3.80 -2.12
N HIS A 95 -15.19 -4.11 -3.39
CA HIS A 95 -15.15 -5.48 -3.89
C HIS A 95 -13.71 -5.88 -4.14
N VAL A 96 -13.28 -6.96 -3.50
CA VAL A 96 -11.91 -7.44 -3.55
C VAL A 96 -11.83 -8.70 -4.38
N THR A 97 -10.85 -8.75 -5.27
CA THR A 97 -10.41 -9.96 -5.96
C THR A 97 -8.93 -10.18 -5.69
N VAL A 98 -8.59 -11.30 -5.07
CA VAL A 98 -7.21 -11.77 -4.87
C VAL A 98 -6.98 -12.92 -5.83
N LEU A 99 -6.04 -12.73 -6.75
CA LEU A 99 -5.63 -13.69 -7.76
C LEU A 99 -4.24 -14.22 -7.43
N LEU A 100 -4.11 -15.53 -7.30
CA LEU A 100 -2.88 -16.22 -6.93
C LEU A 100 -2.54 -17.24 -8.03
N ASN A 101 -1.29 -17.24 -8.50
CA ASN A 101 -0.83 -18.12 -9.56
C ASN A 101 0.19 -19.14 -9.05
N ASN A 102 0.14 -20.36 -9.60
CA ASN A 102 0.95 -21.52 -9.22
C ASN A 102 0.93 -21.72 -7.70
N VAL A 103 -0.17 -22.29 -7.22
CA VAL A 103 -0.56 -22.22 -5.82
C VAL A 103 -0.50 -23.59 -5.16
N THR A 104 0.05 -23.65 -3.95
CA THR A 104 -0.13 -24.79 -3.05
C THR A 104 -1.14 -24.42 -1.97
N VAL A 105 -2.27 -25.11 -1.93
CA VAL A 105 -3.30 -24.97 -0.88
C VAL A 105 -3.20 -26.17 0.06
N MET A 106 -3.13 -25.89 1.36
CA MET A 106 -2.99 -26.92 2.39
C MET A 106 -4.04 -26.73 3.48
N THR A 107 -4.56 -27.83 3.99
CA THR A 107 -5.38 -27.81 5.21
C THR A 107 -5.20 -29.09 6.02
N PHE A 108 -5.49 -29.01 7.31
CA PHE A 108 -5.38 -30.10 8.26
C PHE A 108 -6.77 -30.37 8.85
N LEU A 109 -7.28 -31.58 8.71
CA LEU A 109 -8.64 -31.91 9.17
C LEU A 109 -8.68 -33.28 9.86
N PRO A 110 -9.63 -33.51 10.79
CA PRO A 110 -9.86 -34.83 11.36
C PRO A 110 -10.13 -35.87 10.25
N ARG A 111 -9.63 -37.08 10.43
CA ARG A 111 -9.82 -38.17 9.46
C ARG A 111 -11.31 -38.39 9.19
N GLY A 112 -11.67 -38.52 7.91
CA GLY A 112 -13.06 -38.66 7.47
C GLY A 112 -13.76 -37.34 7.15
N THR A 113 -13.13 -36.20 7.41
CA THR A 113 -13.63 -34.87 7.02
C THR A 113 -13.05 -34.48 5.66
N ALA A 114 -13.91 -34.15 4.69
CA ALA A 114 -13.47 -33.63 3.41
C ALA A 114 -13.28 -32.10 3.47
N PRO A 115 -12.25 -31.54 2.83
CA PRO A 115 -12.05 -30.08 2.80
C PRO A 115 -13.10 -29.40 1.91
N PRO A 116 -13.76 -28.31 2.37
CA PRO A 116 -14.65 -27.53 1.53
C PRO A 116 -13.88 -26.81 0.42
N VAL A 117 -14.28 -27.04 -0.83
CA VAL A 117 -13.61 -26.48 -2.02
C VAL A 117 -14.09 -25.05 -2.28
N PHE A 118 -13.15 -24.11 -2.46
CA PHE A 118 -13.42 -22.72 -2.87
C PHE A 118 -12.75 -22.32 -4.19
N TRP A 119 -11.91 -23.20 -4.73
CA TRP A 119 -11.23 -23.00 -6.00
C TRP A 119 -12.00 -23.68 -7.13
N ASN A 120 -11.61 -23.38 -8.36
CA ASN A 120 -12.09 -24.09 -9.53
C ASN A 120 -11.39 -25.45 -9.63
N GLU A 121 -12.14 -26.54 -9.67
CA GLU A 121 -11.58 -27.90 -9.77
C GLU A 121 -10.76 -28.11 -11.05
N SER A 122 -11.03 -27.37 -12.14
CA SER A 122 -10.22 -27.46 -13.37
C SER A 122 -8.80 -26.93 -13.20
N GLU A 123 -8.53 -26.17 -12.15
CA GLU A 123 -7.19 -25.65 -11.83
C GLU A 123 -6.34 -26.66 -11.07
N VAL A 124 -6.92 -27.77 -10.58
CA VAL A 124 -6.20 -28.76 -9.77
C VAL A 124 -5.23 -29.55 -10.66
N LEU A 125 -3.94 -29.36 -10.40
CA LEU A 125 -2.85 -30.07 -11.08
C LEU A 125 -2.50 -31.38 -10.36
N SER A 126 -2.64 -31.40 -9.03
CA SER A 126 -2.45 -32.60 -8.22
C SER A 126 -3.06 -32.44 -6.84
N GLU A 127 -3.53 -33.55 -6.27
CA GLU A 127 -3.98 -33.67 -4.88
C GLU A 127 -3.16 -34.75 -4.17
N LYS A 128 -2.81 -34.49 -2.92
CA LYS A 128 -2.16 -35.44 -2.04
C LYS A 128 -2.80 -35.39 -0.66
N VAL A 129 -3.12 -36.56 -0.12
CA VAL A 129 -3.60 -36.71 1.26
C VAL A 129 -2.58 -37.52 2.04
N GLU A 130 -2.04 -36.93 3.09
CA GLU A 130 -1.06 -37.54 3.98
C GLU A 130 -1.66 -37.73 5.38
N LYS A 131 -1.15 -38.73 6.11
CA LYS A 131 -1.41 -38.79 7.55
C LYS A 131 -0.66 -37.65 8.22
N SER A 132 -1.25 -37.05 9.26
CA SER A 132 -0.55 -36.04 10.05
C SER A 132 0.80 -36.55 10.56
N HIS A 133 1.84 -35.73 10.40
CA HIS A 133 3.17 -36.00 10.96
C HIS A 133 3.30 -35.55 12.42
N ASN A 134 2.31 -34.83 12.95
CA ASN A 134 2.30 -34.39 14.34
C ASN A 134 1.82 -35.54 15.24
N PRO A 135 2.65 -36.02 16.20
CA PRO A 135 2.30 -37.13 17.10
C PRO A 135 1.02 -36.90 17.92
N ASP A 136 0.70 -35.63 18.22
CA ASP A 136 -0.54 -35.31 18.92
C ASP A 136 -1.73 -35.53 17.98
N PHE A 137 -1.59 -35.23 16.68
CA PHE A 137 -2.66 -35.23 15.68
C PHE A 137 -2.68 -36.45 14.76
N LYS A 138 -2.35 -37.65 15.24
CA LYS A 138 -2.32 -38.91 14.44
C LYS A 138 -3.66 -39.28 13.77
N ASP A 139 -4.76 -38.79 14.33
CA ASP A 139 -6.13 -38.94 13.84
C ASP A 139 -6.53 -37.91 12.77
N TRP A 140 -5.59 -37.07 12.32
CA TRP A 140 -5.82 -36.03 11.32
C TRP A 140 -5.13 -36.36 10.00
N ASN A 141 -5.66 -35.81 8.93
CA ASN A 141 -5.10 -35.86 7.58
C ASN A 141 -4.60 -34.46 7.18
N TRP A 142 -3.50 -34.44 6.43
CA TRP A 142 -2.98 -33.27 5.74
C TRP A 142 -3.38 -33.36 4.28
N TYR A 143 -4.18 -32.40 3.83
CA TYR A 143 -4.58 -32.24 2.44
C TYR A 143 -3.68 -31.21 1.78
N VAL A 144 -3.11 -31.56 0.64
CA VAL A 144 -2.24 -30.69 -0.16
C VAL A 144 -2.74 -30.70 -1.60
N PHE A 145 -3.12 -29.54 -2.09
CA PHE A 145 -3.58 -29.32 -3.46
C PHE A 145 -2.58 -28.41 -4.17
N LYS A 146 -2.13 -28.80 -5.37
CA LYS A 146 -1.40 -27.90 -6.27
C LYS A 146 -2.34 -27.45 -7.36
N LEU A 147 -2.42 -26.14 -7.56
CA LEU A 147 -3.35 -25.52 -8.50
C LEU A 147 -2.62 -24.56 -9.44
N GLY A 148 -3.12 -24.45 -10.67
CA GLY A 148 -2.68 -23.43 -11.62
C GLY A 148 -3.01 -22.03 -11.11
N GLU A 149 -4.26 -21.82 -10.70
CA GLU A 149 -4.77 -20.54 -10.22
C GLU A 149 -5.71 -20.71 -9.01
N VAL A 150 -5.69 -19.75 -8.09
CA VAL A 150 -6.72 -19.58 -7.06
C VAL A 150 -7.21 -18.14 -7.06
N THR A 151 -8.53 -17.97 -7.11
CA THR A 151 -9.19 -16.67 -7.00
C THR A 151 -10.04 -16.61 -5.72
N ILE A 152 -9.75 -15.65 -4.83
CA ILE A 152 -10.58 -15.33 -3.65
C ILE A 152 -11.32 -14.02 -3.91
N ARG A 153 -12.63 -14.00 -3.66
CA ARG A 153 -13.48 -12.81 -3.83
C ARG A 153 -14.24 -12.49 -2.56
N GLY A 154 -14.45 -11.21 -2.30
CA GLY A 154 -15.29 -10.76 -1.20
C GLY A 154 -15.67 -9.29 -1.33
N ALA A 155 -16.54 -8.85 -0.45
CA ALA A 155 -16.94 -7.46 -0.34
C ALA A 155 -17.05 -7.04 1.13
N TYR A 156 -16.80 -5.76 1.38
CA TYR A 156 -16.96 -5.11 2.67
C TYR A 156 -17.25 -3.60 2.48
N LEU A 157 -17.49 -2.91 3.58
CA LEU A 157 -17.67 -1.46 3.62
C LEU A 157 -16.51 -0.81 4.37
N ILE A 158 -16.09 0.37 3.92
CA ILE A 158 -15.20 1.26 4.67
C ILE A 158 -16.05 2.43 5.14
N ARG A 159 -16.15 2.64 6.45
CA ARG A 159 -16.88 3.78 7.01
C ARG A 159 -16.07 5.06 6.79
N LYS A 160 -16.68 6.10 6.21
CA LYS A 160 -15.94 7.31 5.82
C LYS A 160 -15.45 8.17 6.98
N SER A 161 -16.17 8.15 8.10
CA SER A 161 -15.89 9.03 9.24
C SER A 161 -14.57 8.73 9.93
N ASP A 162 -14.11 7.49 9.87
CA ASP A 162 -12.94 6.99 10.62
C ASP A 162 -12.19 5.85 9.90
N LEU A 163 -12.51 5.65 8.61
CA LEU A 163 -11.87 4.68 7.74
C LEU A 163 -11.90 3.23 8.24
N GLN A 164 -12.84 2.89 9.12
CA GLN A 164 -12.98 1.53 9.65
C GLN A 164 -13.58 0.57 8.61
N VAL A 165 -12.97 -0.60 8.46
CA VAL A 165 -13.46 -1.72 7.65
C VAL A 165 -14.54 -2.45 8.44
N VAL A 166 -15.72 -2.56 7.85
CA VAL A 166 -16.92 -3.17 8.44
C VAL A 166 -17.52 -4.20 7.50
N LYS A 167 -17.88 -5.36 8.03
CA LYS A 167 -18.64 -6.39 7.32
C LYS A 167 -19.57 -7.13 8.28
N ASP A 168 -20.82 -7.33 7.86
CA ASP A 168 -21.84 -8.05 8.64
C ASP A 168 -21.99 -7.54 10.08
N GLY A 169 -21.87 -6.22 10.26
CA GLY A 169 -21.94 -5.55 11.57
C GLY A 169 -20.66 -5.64 12.43
N LYS A 170 -19.63 -6.35 11.97
CA LYS A 170 -18.34 -6.48 12.65
C LYS A 170 -17.33 -5.48 12.09
N VAL A 171 -16.60 -4.83 12.99
CA VAL A 171 -15.45 -3.96 12.67
C VAL A 171 -14.16 -4.81 12.68
N TYR A 172 -13.30 -4.58 11.70
CA TYR A 172 -12.03 -5.30 11.55
C TYR A 172 -10.82 -4.43 11.90
N GLY A 173 -10.93 -3.11 11.73
CA GLY A 173 -9.85 -2.15 11.94
C GLY A 173 -9.84 -1.07 10.87
N HIS A 174 -8.85 -0.18 10.96
CA HIS A 174 -8.63 0.88 9.98
C HIS A 174 -8.22 0.29 8.62
N THR A 175 -8.82 0.73 7.52
CA THR A 175 -8.46 0.24 6.18
C THR A 175 -6.95 0.36 5.94
N MET A 176 -6.37 -0.68 5.35
CA MET A 176 -4.99 -0.67 4.89
C MET A 176 -4.82 0.13 3.59
N LEU A 177 -5.91 0.47 2.90
CA LEU A 177 -5.87 1.09 1.56
C LEU A 177 -5.61 2.59 1.60
N PHE A 178 -6.02 3.26 2.67
CA PHE A 178 -6.04 4.71 2.78
C PHE A 178 -5.60 5.16 4.17
N ASP A 179 -5.02 6.35 4.23
CA ASP A 179 -4.68 7.12 5.42
C ASP A 179 -5.02 8.59 5.12
N ASP A 180 -6.10 9.11 5.71
CA ASP A 180 -6.65 10.44 5.37
C ASP A 180 -5.64 11.56 5.68
N PRO A 181 -5.11 12.30 4.69
CA PRO A 181 -4.16 13.38 4.96
C PRO A 181 -4.74 14.50 5.84
N GLY A 182 -6.06 14.67 5.88
CA GLY A 182 -6.75 15.62 6.74
C GLY A 182 -6.89 15.16 8.19
N ASN A 183 -6.94 13.85 8.43
CA ASN A 183 -6.97 13.20 9.74
C ASN A 183 -6.03 11.99 9.75
N PRO A 184 -4.71 12.24 9.64
CA PRO A 184 -3.74 11.17 9.42
C PRO A 184 -3.66 10.23 10.62
N LEU A 185 -3.37 8.95 10.39
CA LEU A 185 -3.01 8.01 11.45
C LEU A 185 -1.82 8.52 12.28
N GLU A 186 -1.98 8.57 13.59
CA GLU A 186 -0.98 8.99 14.56
C GLU A 186 -0.64 7.85 15.53
N LYS A 187 0.44 8.04 16.30
CA LYS A 187 0.82 7.08 17.35
C LYS A 187 -0.31 6.98 18.38
N GLY A 188 -0.71 5.75 18.70
CA GLY A 188 -1.76 5.44 19.66
C GLY A 188 -3.11 5.15 19.04
N ASP A 189 -3.32 5.50 17.76
CA ASP A 189 -4.57 5.20 17.06
C ASP A 189 -4.80 3.68 16.94
N SER A 190 -6.06 3.27 17.11
CA SER A 190 -6.46 1.88 16.90
C SER A 190 -6.34 1.52 15.43
N PHE A 191 -5.60 0.46 15.11
CA PHE A 191 -5.42 0.01 13.73
C PHE A 191 -6.19 -1.28 13.43
N SER A 192 -6.22 -2.21 14.39
CA SER A 192 -6.85 -3.52 14.23
C SER A 192 -7.76 -3.85 15.40
N GLU A 193 -8.90 -4.48 15.11
CA GLU A 193 -9.80 -5.06 16.13
C GLU A 193 -9.91 -6.59 16.03
N TYR A 194 -9.84 -7.15 14.82
CA TYR A 194 -9.92 -8.59 14.58
C TYR A 194 -9.09 -8.98 13.35
N PRO A 195 -8.26 -10.05 13.40
CA PRO A 195 -8.29 -11.15 14.37
C PRO A 195 -7.60 -10.89 15.70
N PHE A 196 -6.90 -9.76 15.84
CA PHE A 196 -6.26 -9.31 17.07
C PHE A 196 -6.39 -7.79 17.21
N ALA A 197 -6.23 -7.27 18.42
CA ALA A 197 -6.20 -5.83 18.64
C ALA A 197 -4.77 -5.31 18.57
N THR A 198 -4.54 -4.22 17.82
CA THR A 198 -3.28 -3.47 17.87
C THR A 198 -3.49 -1.99 17.52
N SER A 199 -2.59 -1.14 17.98
CA SER A 199 -2.56 0.30 17.72
C SER A 199 -1.30 0.69 16.96
N ILE A 200 -1.27 1.87 16.37
CA ILE A 200 -0.06 2.44 15.77
C ILE A 200 0.97 2.74 16.87
N ASP A 201 2.20 2.25 16.72
CA ASP A 201 3.30 2.55 17.64
C ASP A 201 4.26 3.61 17.06
N ARG A 202 4.48 3.59 15.74
CA ARG A 202 5.41 4.48 15.07
C ARG A 202 4.87 4.98 13.74
N VAL A 203 5.07 6.27 13.51
CA VAL A 203 4.79 6.94 12.24
C VAL A 203 6.06 7.66 11.81
N THR A 204 6.46 7.48 10.55
CA THR A 204 7.63 8.13 9.95
C THR A 204 7.21 8.77 8.63
N ILE A 205 7.60 10.03 8.40
CA ILE A 205 7.42 10.72 7.13
C ILE A 205 8.80 10.88 6.47
N ASP A 206 8.96 10.33 5.28
CA ASP A 206 10.13 10.51 4.42
C ASP A 206 9.80 11.57 3.36
N ASN A 207 10.49 12.70 3.40
CA ASN A 207 10.30 13.82 2.47
C ASN A 207 11.33 13.85 1.34
N ASP A 208 12.32 12.96 1.37
CA ASP A 208 13.52 13.10 0.53
C ASP A 208 13.72 11.91 -0.41
N LYS A 209 13.43 10.69 0.06
CA LYS A 209 13.79 9.48 -0.67
C LYS A 209 12.62 8.89 -1.45
N PRO A 210 12.68 8.86 -2.80
CA PRO A 210 11.70 8.14 -3.58
C PRO A 210 11.82 6.63 -3.36
N ARG A 211 10.71 5.92 -3.53
CA ARG A 211 10.66 4.45 -3.57
C ARG A 211 10.42 3.96 -4.98
N ARG A 212 11.09 2.89 -5.37
CA ARG A 212 11.03 2.33 -6.73
C ARG A 212 10.38 0.95 -6.74
N TRP A 213 9.69 0.63 -7.82
CA TRP A 213 9.27 -0.72 -8.13
C TRP A 213 9.20 -0.89 -9.64
N LYS A 214 9.95 -1.84 -10.21
CA LYS A 214 10.12 -2.08 -11.65
C LYS A 214 10.19 -0.76 -12.47
N ASN A 215 9.07 -0.35 -13.06
CA ASN A 215 8.95 0.82 -13.93
C ASN A 215 8.19 2.00 -13.30
N VAL A 216 7.97 1.97 -11.99
CA VAL A 216 7.23 2.97 -11.21
C VAL A 216 8.16 3.57 -10.16
N THR A 217 8.05 4.88 -9.95
CA THR A 217 8.71 5.60 -8.86
C THR A 217 7.67 6.37 -8.07
N TYR A 218 7.62 6.12 -6.76
CA TYR A 218 6.80 6.84 -5.80
C TYR A 218 7.65 7.93 -5.20
N TYR A 219 7.27 9.18 -5.45
CA TYR A 219 7.99 10.34 -4.95
C TYR A 219 7.49 10.71 -3.56
N PRO A 220 8.35 11.30 -2.72
CA PRO A 220 7.94 11.87 -1.43
C PRO A 220 6.85 12.94 -1.58
N PRO A 221 6.09 13.24 -0.51
CA PRO A 221 6.23 12.68 0.84
C PRO A 221 5.62 11.28 0.98
N LEU A 222 6.36 10.35 1.59
CA LEU A 222 5.88 9.00 1.92
C LEU A 222 5.74 8.84 3.43
N LYS A 223 4.60 8.33 3.89
CA LYS A 223 4.32 8.08 5.30
C LYS A 223 4.32 6.58 5.56
N THR A 224 5.22 6.11 6.42
CA THR A 224 5.23 4.73 6.90
C THR A 224 4.64 4.68 8.31
N VAL A 225 3.62 3.85 8.49
CA VAL A 225 3.05 3.53 9.81
C VAL A 225 3.43 2.10 10.20
N VAL A 226 3.72 1.91 11.48
CA VAL A 226 4.07 0.62 12.06
C VAL A 226 3.21 0.40 13.30
N THR A 227 2.54 -0.74 13.38
CA THR A 227 1.74 -1.10 14.55
C THR A 227 2.63 -1.52 15.71
N GLY A 228 2.07 -1.45 16.92
CA GLY A 228 2.63 -2.10 18.09
C GLY A 228 2.75 -3.60 17.89
N GLN A 229 3.60 -4.22 18.72
CA GLN A 229 3.77 -5.66 18.73
C GLN A 229 2.45 -6.36 19.04
N TYR A 230 2.15 -7.40 18.28
CA TYR A 230 0.98 -8.22 18.51
C TYR A 230 1.34 -9.71 18.47
N SER A 231 0.46 -10.50 19.07
CA SER A 231 0.51 -11.95 19.08
C SER A 231 -0.88 -12.50 18.83
N PHE A 232 -0.98 -13.56 18.04
CA PHE A 232 -2.24 -14.24 17.81
C PHE A 232 -2.01 -15.69 17.37
N ASN A 233 -3.02 -16.52 17.58
CA ASN A 233 -2.97 -17.92 17.20
C ASN A 233 -4.17 -18.25 16.31
N LEU A 234 -3.91 -18.93 15.20
CA LEU A 234 -4.93 -19.47 14.32
C LEU A 234 -4.93 -20.99 14.43
N THR A 235 -5.97 -21.51 15.07
CA THR A 235 -6.24 -22.95 15.21
C THR A 235 -7.42 -23.37 14.37
N GLN A 236 -7.36 -24.56 13.77
CA GLN A 236 -8.54 -25.18 13.18
C GLN A 236 -9.67 -25.29 14.22
N PRO A 237 -10.93 -25.03 13.86
CA PRO A 237 -12.03 -25.06 14.82
C PRO A 237 -12.61 -26.47 15.06
N PHE A 238 -11.81 -27.54 14.89
CA PHE A 238 -12.27 -28.92 15.05
C PHE A 238 -11.60 -29.60 16.24
N GLY A 239 -12.40 -30.28 17.07
CA GLY A 239 -11.91 -31.07 18.21
C GLY A 239 -11.01 -30.25 19.13
N ARG A 240 -9.79 -30.74 19.40
CA ARG A 240 -8.79 -30.01 20.21
C ARG A 240 -8.12 -28.82 19.52
N GLY A 241 -8.43 -28.59 18.24
CA GLY A 241 -7.86 -27.54 17.39
C GLY A 241 -6.43 -27.82 16.95
N TYR A 242 -6.20 -27.88 15.64
CA TYR A 242 -4.85 -27.99 15.06
C TYR A 242 -4.25 -26.59 14.91
N PRO A 243 -3.11 -26.26 15.53
CA PRO A 243 -2.47 -24.95 15.35
C PRO A 243 -1.88 -24.84 13.93
N LEU A 244 -2.41 -23.93 13.11
CA LEU A 244 -1.80 -23.62 11.81
C LEU A 244 -0.71 -22.56 11.95
N MET A 245 -0.93 -21.58 12.84
CA MET A 245 -0.06 -20.43 12.99
C MET A 245 -0.07 -19.95 14.42
N ASP A 246 1.12 -19.78 15.00
CA ASP A 246 1.33 -19.14 16.29
C ASP A 246 2.29 -17.97 16.11
N VAL A 247 1.76 -16.75 16.12
CA VAL A 247 2.55 -15.53 16.02
C VAL A 247 2.78 -15.01 17.42
N GLN A 248 4.02 -15.11 17.87
CA GLN A 248 4.40 -14.71 19.23
C GLN A 248 4.76 -13.22 19.32
N MET A 249 5.32 -12.64 18.25
CA MET A 249 5.69 -11.23 18.20
C MET A 249 5.85 -10.78 16.75
N ALA A 250 4.90 -9.98 16.25
CA ALA A 250 4.97 -9.37 14.93
C ALA A 250 4.52 -7.91 14.95
N THR A 251 4.79 -7.19 13.85
CA THR A 251 4.32 -5.82 13.60
C THR A 251 3.81 -5.73 12.17
N LEU A 252 2.82 -4.87 11.92
CA LEU A 252 2.35 -4.57 10.58
C LEU A 252 2.99 -3.26 10.11
N ILE A 253 3.34 -3.19 8.82
CA ILE A 253 4.01 -2.03 8.23
C ILE A 253 3.26 -1.62 6.97
N TYR A 254 2.83 -0.37 6.89
CA TYR A 254 2.16 0.18 5.70
C TYR A 254 2.81 1.48 5.31
N THR A 255 3.08 1.66 4.02
CA THR A 255 3.61 2.92 3.50
C THR A 255 2.60 3.53 2.54
N PHE A 256 2.16 4.74 2.87
CA PHE A 256 1.20 5.54 2.15
C PHE A 256 1.91 6.70 1.43
N ASP A 257 1.29 7.18 0.36
CA ASP A 257 1.60 8.49 -0.20
C ASP A 257 0.97 9.53 0.72
N ALA A 258 1.78 10.37 1.35
CA ALA A 258 1.28 11.31 2.35
C ALA A 258 0.50 12.48 1.73
N SER A 259 0.54 12.65 0.40
CA SER A 259 -0.19 13.72 -0.29
C SER A 259 -1.67 13.38 -0.56
N ASP A 260 -1.98 12.12 -0.83
CA ASP A 260 -3.33 11.66 -1.19
C ASP A 260 -3.80 10.43 -0.40
N GLY A 261 -2.98 9.95 0.53
CA GLY A 261 -3.33 8.94 1.51
C GLY A 261 -3.38 7.52 0.98
N LYS A 262 -3.16 7.25 -0.30
CA LYS A 262 -3.26 5.88 -0.85
C LYS A 262 -2.09 5.01 -0.38
N LEU A 263 -2.37 3.74 -0.09
CA LEU A 263 -1.33 2.76 0.18
C LEU A 263 -0.46 2.57 -1.05
N VAL A 264 0.85 2.69 -0.87
CA VAL A 264 1.87 2.49 -1.90
C VAL A 264 2.43 1.08 -1.82
N PHE A 265 2.81 0.61 -0.63
CA PHE A 265 3.25 -0.76 -0.44
C PHE A 265 3.17 -1.24 1.01
N THR A 266 3.10 -2.56 1.18
CA THR A 266 3.13 -3.25 2.48
C THR A 266 3.61 -4.70 2.33
N PRO A 267 4.40 -5.25 3.26
CA PRO A 267 4.67 -6.68 3.28
C PRO A 267 3.55 -7.51 3.94
N ASN A 268 2.51 -6.87 4.48
CA ASN A 268 1.49 -7.52 5.32
C ASN A 268 0.08 -7.46 4.72
N GLY A 269 -0.80 -8.37 5.17
CA GLY A 269 -2.25 -8.19 5.06
C GLY A 269 -2.79 -7.12 6.02
N GLY A 270 -4.10 -6.96 6.09
CA GLY A 270 -4.75 -5.98 6.98
C GLY A 270 -6.26 -6.12 7.02
N PRO A 271 -6.98 -5.20 7.69
CA PRO A 271 -8.43 -5.24 7.90
C PRO A 271 -9.27 -5.56 6.67
N ASP A 272 -8.91 -5.00 5.52
CA ASP A 272 -9.57 -5.22 4.23
C ASP A 272 -9.52 -6.69 3.79
N LEU A 273 -8.42 -7.39 4.07
CA LEU A 273 -8.26 -8.81 3.78
C LEU A 273 -8.94 -9.69 4.85
N TRP A 274 -8.85 -9.28 6.12
CA TRP A 274 -9.51 -9.99 7.23
C TRP A 274 -11.03 -10.02 7.04
N ALA A 275 -11.62 -8.93 6.54
CA ALA A 275 -13.05 -8.86 6.23
C ALA A 275 -13.48 -9.86 5.14
N VAL A 276 -12.59 -10.23 4.22
CA VAL A 276 -12.88 -11.25 3.20
C VAL A 276 -12.45 -12.66 3.61
N GLY A 277 -12.01 -12.85 4.86
CA GLY A 277 -11.68 -14.16 5.42
C GLY A 277 -10.19 -14.53 5.33
N ILE A 278 -9.34 -13.70 4.72
CA ILE A 278 -7.89 -13.88 4.73
C ILE A 278 -7.40 -13.35 6.07
N LEU A 279 -7.19 -14.22 7.06
CA LEU A 279 -6.90 -13.86 8.46
C LEU A 279 -5.44 -13.51 8.72
N ASP A 280 -4.54 -13.94 7.84
CA ASP A 280 -3.14 -13.52 7.82
C ASP A 280 -2.61 -13.53 6.39
N ALA A 281 -1.71 -12.61 6.08
CA ALA A 281 -1.02 -12.60 4.80
C ALA A 281 0.35 -11.92 4.91
N SER A 282 1.33 -12.51 4.21
CA SER A 282 2.63 -11.91 3.98
C SER A 282 2.95 -11.92 2.48
N PHE A 283 3.58 -10.86 2.00
CA PHE A 283 3.87 -10.65 0.59
C PHE A 283 5.35 -10.41 0.36
N ALA A 284 5.85 -10.89 -0.78
CA ALA A 284 7.22 -10.78 -1.21
C ALA A 284 7.27 -10.52 -2.72
N ASP A 285 7.49 -9.27 -3.12
CA ASP A 285 7.85 -8.96 -4.51
C ASP A 285 9.31 -9.37 -4.74
N GLU A 286 9.51 -10.46 -5.46
CA GLU A 286 10.83 -11.08 -5.65
C GLU A 286 11.77 -10.18 -6.47
N TYR A 287 11.21 -9.32 -7.34
CA TYR A 287 12.02 -8.34 -8.06
C TYR A 287 12.59 -7.29 -7.10
N ALA A 288 11.74 -6.69 -6.26
CA ALA A 288 12.18 -5.70 -5.27
C ALA A 288 13.16 -6.33 -4.26
N LEU A 289 12.88 -7.55 -3.78
CA LEU A 289 13.79 -8.27 -2.89
C LEU A 289 15.15 -8.54 -3.54
N TYR A 290 15.21 -8.84 -4.84
CA TYR A 290 16.49 -8.96 -5.54
C TYR A 290 17.28 -7.65 -5.53
N GLN A 291 16.63 -6.50 -5.76
CA GLN A 291 17.32 -5.22 -5.71
C GLN A 291 17.82 -4.89 -4.30
N VAL A 292 17.01 -5.15 -3.27
CA VAL A 292 17.38 -4.87 -1.88
C VAL A 292 18.44 -5.84 -1.36
N GLU A 293 18.23 -7.14 -1.49
CA GLU A 293 19.07 -8.17 -0.87
C GLU A 293 20.34 -8.46 -1.68
N VAL A 294 20.24 -8.48 -3.01
CA VAL A 294 21.35 -8.89 -3.89
C VAL A 294 22.09 -7.69 -4.47
N LYS A 295 21.38 -6.59 -4.77
CA LYS A 295 21.99 -5.35 -5.28
C LYS A 295 22.27 -4.31 -4.20
N HIS A 296 21.81 -4.55 -2.96
CA HIS A 296 21.97 -3.63 -1.84
C HIS A 296 21.41 -2.23 -2.11
N ASP A 297 20.33 -2.14 -2.91
CA ASP A 297 19.60 -0.91 -3.20
C ASP A 297 18.33 -0.86 -2.36
N ASP A 298 18.39 -0.16 -1.23
CA ASP A 298 17.28 0.00 -0.29
C ASP A 298 16.17 0.94 -0.80
N SER A 299 16.31 1.53 -2.01
CA SER A 299 15.29 2.41 -2.59
C SER A 299 14.06 1.67 -3.13
N TYR A 300 14.06 0.33 -3.14
CA TYR A 300 12.95 -0.45 -3.68
C TYR A 300 11.84 -0.73 -2.66
N ALA A 301 10.58 -0.63 -3.11
CA ALA A 301 9.38 -0.98 -2.36
C ALA A 301 9.18 -2.51 -2.39
N VAL A 302 9.19 -3.14 -1.21
CA VAL A 302 9.06 -4.59 -1.05
C VAL A 302 7.64 -4.99 -0.60
N GLY A 303 7.24 -6.21 -0.94
CA GLY A 303 5.95 -6.80 -0.52
C GLY A 303 4.87 -6.67 -1.59
N LEU A 304 3.67 -6.25 -1.18
CA LEU A 304 2.53 -5.95 -2.04
C LEU A 304 2.60 -4.47 -2.44
N VAL A 305 2.73 -4.19 -3.73
CA VAL A 305 3.04 -2.84 -4.26
C VAL A 305 1.93 -2.33 -5.18
N LEU A 306 1.60 -1.04 -5.11
CA LEU A 306 0.57 -0.39 -5.92
C LEU A 306 0.93 -0.36 -7.42
N LYS A 307 0.38 -1.27 -8.20
CA LYS A 307 0.65 -1.35 -9.64
C LYS A 307 -0.11 -0.30 -10.44
N ALA A 308 -1.37 -0.07 -10.11
CA ALA A 308 -2.25 0.82 -10.85
C ALA A 308 -3.43 1.30 -10.00
N PHE A 309 -3.97 2.45 -10.34
CA PHE A 309 -5.22 2.96 -9.76
C PHE A 309 -6.04 3.68 -10.82
N ARG A 310 -7.35 3.82 -10.55
CA ARG A 310 -8.26 4.64 -11.34
C ARG A 310 -8.97 5.60 -10.42
N LEU A 311 -9.14 6.82 -10.90
CA LEU A 311 -9.98 7.82 -10.26
C LEU A 311 -11.37 7.78 -10.89
N LYS A 312 -12.37 8.21 -10.14
CA LYS A 312 -13.68 8.57 -10.66
C LYS A 312 -13.41 9.69 -11.67
N GLU A 313 -13.97 9.56 -12.87
CA GLU A 313 -14.03 10.70 -13.76
C GLU A 313 -14.79 11.79 -13.01
N GLY A 314 -14.05 12.76 -12.47
CA GLY A 314 -14.64 14.04 -12.22
C GLY A 314 -15.12 14.52 -13.57
N LYS A 315 -16.31 15.13 -13.61
CA LYS A 315 -16.36 16.39 -14.33
C LYS A 315 -15.14 17.14 -13.82
N HIS A 316 -14.08 17.20 -14.63
CA HIS A 316 -13.37 18.44 -14.67
C HIS A 316 -14.54 19.44 -14.83
N GLU A 317 -14.80 20.25 -13.81
CA GLU A 317 -14.89 21.63 -14.19
C GLU A 317 -13.60 21.82 -15.00
N THR A 318 -13.74 21.73 -16.33
CA THR A 318 -13.19 22.77 -17.14
C THR A 318 -13.62 24.01 -16.37
N VAL A 319 -12.75 24.48 -15.48
CA VAL A 319 -12.57 25.90 -15.33
C VAL A 319 -12.49 26.29 -16.78
N ALA A 320 -13.61 26.79 -17.30
CA ALA A 320 -13.60 27.42 -18.58
C ALA A 320 -12.55 28.50 -18.34
N PHE A 321 -11.34 28.26 -18.83
CA PHE A 321 -10.57 29.36 -19.31
C PHE A 321 -11.49 29.91 -20.39
N GLU A 322 -12.36 30.86 -19.99
CA GLU A 322 -12.68 31.96 -20.89
C GLU A 322 -11.33 32.28 -21.50
N LYS A 323 -11.22 32.02 -22.80
CA LYS A 323 -10.08 32.43 -23.61
C LYS A 323 -9.67 33.77 -23.07
N ARG A 324 -8.52 33.84 -22.38
CA ARG A 324 -8.04 35.06 -21.75
C ARG A 324 -8.21 36.14 -22.80
N GLY A 325 -9.11 37.09 -22.53
CA GLY A 325 -9.11 38.36 -23.23
C GLY A 325 -7.67 38.84 -23.22
N THR A 326 -7.20 39.23 -24.40
CA THR A 326 -5.82 39.47 -24.81
C THR A 326 -5.04 40.47 -23.94
N GLU A 327 -5.62 40.98 -22.86
CA GLU A 327 -5.12 42.05 -22.00
C GLU A 327 -4.25 41.57 -20.82
N THR A 328 -4.45 40.35 -20.30
CA THR A 328 -3.70 39.87 -19.10
C THR A 328 -2.31 39.29 -19.41
N SER A 329 -2.07 38.86 -20.65
CA SER A 329 -0.74 38.50 -21.13
C SER A 329 0.21 39.71 -21.11
N TYR A 330 -0.28 40.89 -21.48
CA TYR A 330 0.50 42.13 -21.38
C TYR A 330 0.89 42.46 -19.95
N VAL A 331 0.02 42.20 -18.97
CA VAL A 331 0.36 42.41 -17.55
C VAL A 331 1.44 41.44 -17.08
N PHE A 332 1.38 40.17 -17.49
CA PHE A 332 2.42 39.18 -17.18
C PHE A 332 3.76 39.56 -17.83
N TYR A 333 3.78 39.88 -19.12
CA TYR A 333 5.01 40.28 -19.81
C TYR A 333 5.54 41.64 -19.32
N ALA A 334 4.67 42.60 -19.00
CA ALA A 334 5.07 43.86 -18.38
C ALA A 334 5.66 43.64 -16.98
N SER A 335 5.10 42.73 -16.18
CA SER A 335 5.65 42.38 -14.87
C SER A 335 7.04 41.72 -14.98
N LEU A 336 7.26 40.91 -16.03
CA LEU A 336 8.56 40.29 -16.30
C LEU A 336 9.61 41.33 -16.75
N VAL A 337 9.20 42.29 -17.58
CA VAL A 337 10.06 43.42 -18.01
C VAL A 337 10.40 44.32 -16.83
N VAL A 338 9.44 44.63 -15.96
CA VAL A 338 9.67 45.40 -14.73
C VAL A 338 10.61 44.64 -13.80
N LEU A 339 10.44 43.32 -13.63
CA LEU A 339 11.34 42.50 -12.81
C LEU A 339 12.78 42.56 -13.34
N VAL A 340 12.98 42.38 -14.65
CA VAL A 340 14.30 42.45 -15.28
C VAL A 340 14.92 43.85 -15.15
N LEU A 341 14.14 44.91 -15.39
CA LEU A 341 14.59 46.29 -15.19
C LEU A 341 14.98 46.56 -13.73
N THR A 342 14.21 46.04 -12.78
CA THR A 342 14.50 46.19 -11.36
C THR A 342 15.80 45.47 -11.00
N VAL A 343 16.02 44.25 -11.48
CA VAL A 343 17.28 43.51 -11.28
C VAL A 343 18.46 44.27 -11.89
N VAL A 344 18.33 44.78 -13.12
CA VAL A 344 19.39 45.54 -13.81
C VAL A 344 19.72 46.84 -13.06
N LEU A 345 18.71 47.60 -12.63
CA LEU A 345 18.90 48.85 -11.88
C LEU A 345 19.52 48.60 -10.50
N THR A 346 19.11 47.53 -9.83
CA THR A 346 19.70 47.14 -8.53
C THR A 346 21.17 46.75 -8.70
N ARG A 347 21.50 45.99 -9.76
CA ARG A 347 22.88 45.61 -10.08
C ARG A 347 23.76 46.80 -10.45
N ARG A 348 23.21 47.77 -11.20
CA ARG A 348 23.91 49.00 -11.61
C ARG A 348 24.19 49.93 -10.42
N ASN A 349 23.25 50.02 -9.47
CA ASN A 349 23.44 50.79 -8.22
C ASN A 349 24.46 50.15 -7.28
N VAL A 350 24.53 48.82 -7.23
CA VAL A 350 25.59 48.10 -6.49
C VAL A 350 26.95 48.39 -7.12
N LEU A 351 27.07 48.31 -8.45
CA LEU A 351 28.32 48.56 -9.18
C LEU A 351 28.82 50.02 -9.05
N ARG A 352 27.93 51.02 -9.07
CA ARG A 352 28.29 52.43 -8.82
C ARG A 352 28.81 52.66 -7.39
N ARG A 353 28.18 52.04 -6.39
CA ARG A 353 28.64 52.14 -4.98
C ARG A 353 29.99 51.47 -4.73
N THR A 354 30.35 50.44 -5.49
CA THR A 354 31.71 49.86 -5.44
C THR A 354 32.74 50.69 -6.19
N ALA A 355 32.37 51.42 -7.25
CA ALA A 355 33.27 52.33 -7.96
C ALA A 355 33.61 53.59 -7.14
N ASP A 356 32.62 54.21 -6.49
CA ASP A 356 32.84 55.41 -5.65
C ASP A 356 33.64 55.12 -4.36
N ARG A 357 33.70 53.85 -3.92
CA ARG A 357 34.58 53.41 -2.83
C ARG A 357 36.05 53.24 -3.25
N HIS A 358 36.34 53.20 -4.55
CA HIS A 358 37.70 53.04 -5.07
C HIS A 358 38.30 54.34 -5.63
N SER A 359 37.52 55.41 -5.84
CA SER A 359 38.00 56.74 -6.26
C SER A 359 38.29 57.72 -5.10
N GLY A 360 37.97 57.33 -3.86
CA GLY A 360 38.36 58.06 -2.65
C GLY A 360 39.66 57.52 -2.04
N ARG A 361 40.79 57.70 -2.73
CA ARG A 361 42.14 57.60 -2.15
C ARG A 361 43.12 58.51 -2.87
#